data_AF-A0A4Q1AA77-F1
#
_entry.id   AF-A0A4Q1AA77-F1
#
_cell.length_a   1.000
_cell.length_b   1.000
_cell.length_c   1.000
_cell.angle_alpha   90.00
_cell.angle_beta   90.00
_cell.angle_gamma   90.00
#
_symmetry.space_group_name_H-M   'P 1'
#
loop_
_entity.id
_entity.type
_entity.pdbx_description
1 polymer ?
#
loop_
_entity_poly.entity_id
_entity_poly.type
_entity_poly.pdbx_seq_one_letter_code
_entity_poly.pdbx_strand_id
1 'polypeptide(L)' 'MASYYEEFIERYEFENPLNRVVYEIVDCIKLRKDYLGAAGLISQNKITLEDITLRTVRLSFNDFITLADTLISRK' A
#
# COMPACT_ATOMS: atom_id res chain seq x y z
N MET A 1 13.17 -11.81 -31.01
CA MET A 1 13.70 -10.93 -29.94
C MET A 1 13.00 -9.59 -29.87
N ALA A 2 12.77 -8.87 -30.97
CA ALA A 2 12.12 -7.54 -30.96
C ALA A 2 10.66 -7.58 -30.45
N SER A 3 9.87 -8.59 -30.86
CA SER A 3 8.46 -8.73 -30.47
C SER A 3 8.22 -8.94 -28.97
N TYR A 4 9.20 -9.50 -28.25
CA TYR A 4 9.08 -9.74 -26.80
C TYR A 4 9.18 -8.44 -26.01
N TYR A 5 9.99 -7.49 -26.46
CA TYR A 5 10.11 -6.18 -25.83
C TYR A 5 8.93 -5.27 -26.17
N GLU A 6 8.38 -5.39 -27.39
CA GLU A 6 7.18 -4.63 -27.80
C GLU A 6 5.95 -5.01 -26.96
N GLU A 7 5.69 -6.31 -26.74
CA GLU A 7 4.60 -6.74 -25.84
C GLU A 7 4.82 -6.32 -24.38
N PHE A 8 6.07 -6.28 -23.92
CA PHE A 8 6.39 -5.87 -22.54
C PHE A 8 6.18 -4.37 -22.35
N ILE A 9 6.53 -3.55 -23.35
CA ILE A 9 6.34 -2.09 -23.34
C ILE A 9 4.86 -1.75 -23.49
N GLU A 10 4.10 -2.45 -24.33
CA GLU A 10 2.66 -2.24 -24.50
C GLU A 10 1.84 -2.58 -23.25
N ARG A 11 2.29 -3.56 -22.45
CA ARG A 11 1.66 -3.95 -21.18
C ARG A 11 2.21 -3.20 -19.97
N TYR A 12 3.19 -2.32 -20.16
CA TYR A 12 3.74 -1.51 -19.08
C TYR A 12 2.75 -0.41 -18.71
N GLU A 13 1.78 -0.76 -17.87
CA GLU A 13 0.97 0.26 -17.20
C GLU A 13 1.87 1.05 -16.27
N PHE A 14 1.86 2.38 -16.44
CA PHE A 14 2.54 3.29 -15.52
C PHE A 14 2.15 2.93 -14.09
N GLU A 15 3.14 2.54 -13.29
CA GLU A 15 2.89 2.10 -11.94
C GLU A 15 2.17 3.22 -11.18
N ASN A 16 0.92 2.97 -10.79
CA ASN A 16 0.12 3.99 -10.14
C ASN A 16 0.88 4.48 -8.90
N PRO A 17 1.18 5.79 -8.76
CA PRO A 17 1.92 6.31 -7.63
C PRO A 17 1.32 5.90 -6.27
N LEU A 18 0.00 5.69 -6.22
CA LEU A 18 -0.69 5.15 -5.05
C LEU A 18 -0.23 3.74 -4.69
N ASN A 19 0.01 2.86 -5.68
CA ASN A 19 0.47 1.49 -5.43
C ASN A 19 1.82 1.50 -4.71
N ARG A 20 2.73 2.40 -5.09
CA ARG A 20 4.04 2.52 -4.44
C ARG A 20 3.90 2.92 -2.97
N VAL A 21 3.07 3.93 -2.67
CA VAL A 21 2.86 4.37 -1.29
C VAL A 21 2.16 3.28 -0.47
N VAL A 22 1.17 2.61 -1.07
CA VAL A 22 0.47 1.48 -0.45
C VAL A 22 1.44 0.33 -0.15
N TYR A 23 2.37 0.02 -1.06
CA TYR A 23 3.42 -0.97 -0.80
C TYR A 23 4.30 -0.59 0.38
N GLU A 24 4.72 0.66 0.45
CA GLU A 24 5.54 1.16 1.56
C GLU A 24 4.82 1.08 2.91
N ILE A 25 3.52 1.41 2.93
CA ILE A 25 2.65 1.25 4.11
C ILE A 25 2.60 -0.23 4.54
N VAL A 26 2.38 -1.14 3.59
CA VAL A 26 2.32 -2.59 3.87
C VAL A 26 3.65 -3.10 4.39
N ASP A 27 4.77 -2.66 3.83
CA ASP A 27 6.11 -3.09 4.25
C ASP A 27 6.43 -2.62 5.67
N CYS A 28 6.04 -1.39 6.04
CA CYS A 28 6.14 -0.91 7.42
C CYS A 28 5.41 -1.83 8.41
N ILE A 29 4.22 -2.31 8.04
CA ILE A 29 3.41 -3.17 8.90
C ILE A 29 3.95 -4.60 8.94
N LYS A 30 4.29 -5.17 7.79
CA LYS A 30 4.71 -6.58 7.70
C LYS A 30 6.10 -6.82 8.27
N LEU A 31 7.05 -5.98 7.89
CA LEU A 31 8.46 -6.19 8.21
C LEU A 31 8.82 -5.57 9.56
N ARG A 32 8.26 -4.40 9.87
CA ARG A 32 8.66 -3.61 11.04
C ARG A 32 7.61 -3.60 12.15
N LYS A 33 6.39 -4.07 11.87
CA LYS A 33 5.23 -3.96 12.78
C LYS A 33 5.01 -2.51 13.25
N ASP A 34 5.39 -1.56 12.41
CA ASP A 34 5.31 -0.13 12.70
C ASP A 34 3.99 0.45 12.19
N TYR A 35 2.95 0.28 13.00
CA TYR A 35 1.61 0.80 12.70
C TYR A 35 1.52 2.32 12.80
N LEU A 36 2.38 2.95 13.61
CA LEU A 36 2.41 4.41 13.80
C LEU A 36 3.05 5.12 12.61
N GLY A 37 4.14 4.56 12.08
CA GLY A 37 4.78 5.01 10.85
C GLY A 37 3.86 4.81 9.64
N ALA A 38 3.22 3.63 9.55
CA ALA A 38 2.19 3.37 8.54
C ALA A 38 1.04 4.39 8.59
N ALA A 39 0.48 4.66 9.77
CA ALA A 39 -0.56 5.68 9.95
C ALA A 39 -0.09 7.10 9.59
N GLY A 40 1.20 7.40 9.80
CA GLY A 40 1.84 8.64 9.36
C GLY A 40 1.85 8.78 7.85
N LEU A 41 2.29 7.74 7.13
CA LEU A 41 2.31 7.69 5.67
C LEU A 41 0.91 7.83 5.07
N ILE A 42 -0.09 7.20 5.68
CA ILE A 42 -1.50 7.29 5.28
C ILE A 42 -1.99 8.75 5.37
N SER A 43 -1.70 9.41 6.49
CA SER A 43 -2.14 10.79 6.74
C SER A 43 -1.44 11.79 5.82
N GLN A 44 -0.12 11.62 5.61
CA GLN A 44 0.69 12.49 4.75
C GLN A 44 0.26 12.42 3.28
N ASN A 45 -0.06 11.22 2.80
CA ASN A 45 -0.43 10.99 1.41
C ASN A 45 -1.96 11.06 1.17
N LYS A 46 -2.75 11.38 2.21
CA LYS A 46 -4.22 11.44 2.17
C LYS A 46 -4.85 10.17 1.59
N ILE A 47 -4.29 9.02 1.97
CA ILE A 47 -4.75 7.71 1.54
C ILE A 47 -5.86 7.22 2.46
N THR A 48 -6.86 6.54 1.93
CA THR A 48 -7.91 5.92 2.74
C THR A 48 -7.60 4.46 3.05
N LEU A 49 -8.24 3.90 4.08
CA LEU A 49 -8.15 2.45 4.34
C LEU A 49 -8.71 1.63 3.17
N GLU A 50 -9.72 2.15 2.48
CA GLU A 50 -10.28 1.52 1.27
C GLU A 50 -9.25 1.45 0.14
N ASP A 51 -8.46 2.51 -0.05
CA ASP A 51 -7.40 2.51 -1.05
C ASP A 51 -6.36 1.42 -0.79
N ILE A 52 -6.10 1.15 0.49
CA ILE A 52 -5.21 0.08 0.92
C ILE A 52 -5.87 -1.27 0.67
N THR A 53 -7.12 -1.50 1.08
CA THR A 53 -7.77 -2.82 0.88
C THR A 53 -7.96 -3.18 -0.59
N LEU A 54 -8.33 -2.23 -1.44
CA LEU A 54 -8.53 -2.46 -2.88
C LEU A 54 -7.23 -2.84 -3.60
N ARG A 55 -6.09 -2.34 -3.11
CA ARG A 55 -4.77 -2.51 -3.74
C ARG A 55 -3.88 -3.52 -3.01
N THR A 56 -4.30 -4.00 -1.84
CA THR A 56 -3.51 -4.92 -1.01
C THR A 56 -4.26 -6.20 -0.71
N VAL A 57 -3.94 -7.25 -1.46
CA VAL A 57 -4.17 -8.65 -1.02
C VAL A 57 -3.19 -9.05 0.09
N ARG A 58 -2.25 -8.16 0.45
CA ARG A 58 -1.07 -8.53 1.22
C ARG A 58 -1.25 -8.43 2.74
N LEU A 59 -2.08 -7.55 3.29
CA LEU A 59 -2.22 -7.45 4.75
C LEU A 59 -3.06 -8.59 5.32
N SER A 60 -2.64 -9.11 6.48
CA SER A 60 -3.51 -10.03 7.23
C SER A 60 -4.67 -9.25 7.85
N PHE A 61 -5.80 -9.92 8.09
CA PHE A 61 -6.96 -9.29 8.69
C PHE A 61 -6.64 -8.65 10.06
N ASN A 62 -5.80 -9.30 10.87
CA ASN A 62 -5.35 -8.78 12.17
C ASN A 62 -4.49 -7.52 12.03
N ASP A 63 -3.54 -7.52 11.08
CA ASP A 63 -2.71 -6.34 10.82
C ASP A 63 -3.56 -5.16 10.31
N PHE A 64 -4.58 -5.46 9.50
CA PHE A 64 -5.53 -4.47 9.00
C PHE A 64 -6.37 -3.85 10.12
N ILE A 65 -6.92 -4.67 11.02
CA ILE A 65 -7.65 -4.18 12.21
C ILE A 65 -6.75 -3.30 13.07
N THR A 66 -5.53 -3.75 13.35
CA THR A 66 -4.58 -3.02 14.20
C THR A 66 -4.23 -1.65 13.58
N LEU A 67 -4.06 -1.59 12.26
CA LEU A 67 -3.86 -0.34 11.54
C LEU A 67 -5.07 0.58 11.64
N ALA A 68 -6.28 0.04 11.47
CA ALA A 68 -7.52 0.81 11.58
C ALA A 68 -7.72 1.38 12.99
N ASP A 69 -7.51 0.58 14.03
CA ASP A 69 -7.57 1.01 15.44
C ASP A 69 -6.55 2.12 15.73
N THR A 70 -5.34 1.99 15.18
CA THR A 70 -4.28 3.00 15.31
C THR A 70 -4.68 4.33 14.67
N LEU A 71 -5.35 4.29 13.51
CA LEU A 71 -5.84 5.49 12.82
C LEU A 71 -7.00 6.16 13.57
N ILE A 72 -7.92 5.36 14.11
CA ILE A 72 -9.06 5.86 14.90
C ILE A 72 -8.55 6.52 16.19
N SER A 73 -7.62 5.87 16.89
CA SER A 73 -7.09 6.35 18.17
C SER A 73 -6.26 7.64 18.07
N ARG A 74 -5.80 8.00 16.87
CA ARG A 74 -5.06 9.24 16.59
C ARG A 74 -5.95 10.43 16.26
N LYS A 75 -7.25 10.22 16.07
CA LYS A 75 -8.24 11.24 15.72
C LYS A 75 -8.78 11.92 16.97
#